data_AF-A0A7W8E837-F1
#
_entry.id   AF-A0A7W8E837-F1
#
_cell.length_a   1.000
_cell.length_b   1.000
_cell.length_c   1.000
_cell.angle_alpha   90.00
_cell.angle_beta   90.00
_cell.angle_gamma   90.00
#
_symmetry.space_group_name_H-M   'P 1'
#
loop_
_entity.id
_entity.type
_entity.pdbx_description
1 polymer ?
#
loop_
_entity_poly.entity_id
_entity_poly.type
_entity_poly.pdbx_seq_one_letter_code
_entity_poly.pdbx_strand_id
1 'polypeptide(L)'
;MRLTGIDAVVAEQVQFGYGILGTLDKGGTYMLRRVEVGPGVWKTKNTKLNLNGRAALFKAINKQSEESKSGWRAISSDTTVLQALSMLGVHP
;
A
#
# COMPACT_ATOMS: atom_id res chain seq x y z
N MET A 1 19.73 9.36 3.02
CA MET A 1 19.17 8.21 2.26
C MET A 1 17.66 8.33 2.21
N ARG A 2 17.01 7.93 1.10
CA ARG A 2 15.57 8.15 0.88
C ARG A 2 14.98 6.91 0.19
N LEU A 3 13.90 6.34 0.72
CA LEU A 3 13.32 5.07 0.25
C LEU A 3 12.35 5.30 -0.92
N THR A 4 12.76 4.96 -2.14
CA THR A 4 11.99 5.14 -3.38
C THR A 4 11.11 3.93 -3.71
N GLY A 5 11.44 2.76 -3.17
CA GLY A 5 10.68 1.54 -3.37
C GLY A 5 11.21 0.38 -2.54
N ILE A 6 10.43 -0.69 -2.52
CA ILE A 6 10.77 -1.98 -1.89
C ILE A 6 10.36 -3.08 -2.85
N ASP A 7 11.20 -4.11 -2.98
CA ASP A 7 10.88 -5.37 -3.62
C ASP A 7 11.20 -6.48 -2.62
N ALA A 8 10.26 -7.40 -2.42
CA ALA A 8 10.41 -8.48 -1.46
C ALA A 8 9.81 -9.78 -2.00
N VAL A 9 10.41 -10.89 -1.59
CA VAL A 9 9.94 -12.26 -1.86
C VAL A 9 9.85 -13.03 -0.56
N VAL A 10 8.80 -13.85 -0.44
CA VAL A 10 8.66 -14.82 0.65
C VAL A 10 9.60 -15.98 0.36
N ALA A 11 10.79 -15.96 0.97
CA ALA A 11 11.85 -16.92 0.68
C ALA A 11 11.49 -18.37 1.06
N GLU A 12 10.69 -18.53 2.12
CA GLU A 12 10.25 -19.82 2.65
C GLU A 12 8.84 -19.70 3.22
N GLN A 13 8.15 -20.83 3.38
CA GLN A 13 6.82 -20.84 3.95
C GLN A 13 6.86 -20.38 5.41
N VAL A 14 6.04 -19.38 5.75
CA VAL A 14 5.96 -18.84 7.10
C VAL A 14 4.62 -19.18 7.70
N GLN A 15 4.63 -19.65 8.95
CA GLN A 15 3.43 -19.94 9.73
C GLN A 15 3.32 -18.96 10.89
N PHE A 16 2.16 -18.35 11.06
CA PHE A 16 1.85 -17.44 12.16
C PHE A 16 1.06 -18.20 13.22
N GLY A 17 1.48 -18.10 14.49
CA GLY A 17 0.82 -18.79 15.60
C GLY A 17 0.69 -20.29 15.36
N TYR A 18 1.78 -20.95 14.95
CA TYR A 18 1.81 -22.38 14.60
C TYR A 18 0.88 -22.78 13.44
N GLY A 19 0.55 -21.83 12.55
CA GLY A 19 -0.34 -22.05 11.40
C GLY A 19 -1.82 -21.78 11.74
N ILE A 20 -2.15 -21.57 13.01
CA ILE A 20 -3.52 -21.26 13.46
C ILE A 20 -3.90 -19.84 13.04
N LEU A 21 -2.96 -18.88 13.14
CA LEU A 21 -3.20 -17.48 12.77
C LEU A 21 -3.00 -17.23 11.27
N GLY A 22 -2.29 -18.13 10.59
CA GLY A 22 -2.17 -18.12 9.15
C GLY A 22 -0.88 -18.71 8.60
N THR A 23 -0.82 -18.79 7.28
CA THR A 23 0.34 -19.21 6.49
C THR A 23 0.57 -18.23 5.33
N LEU A 24 1.84 -18.00 5.00
CA LEU A 24 2.26 -17.38 3.75
C LEU A 24 3.11 -18.38 2.98
N ASP A 25 2.70 -18.63 1.74
CA ASP A 25 3.35 -19.61 0.89
C ASP A 25 4.66 -19.04 0.32
N LYS A 26 5.65 -19.91 0.17
CA LYS A 26 6.92 -19.58 -0.48
C LYS A 26 6.68 -19.04 -1.89
N GLY A 27 7.47 -18.04 -2.29
CA GLY A 27 7.44 -17.46 -3.63
C GLY A 27 6.44 -16.31 -3.82
N GLY A 28 5.68 -15.95 -2.78
CA GLY A 28 4.89 -14.72 -2.78
C GLY A 28 5.76 -13.48 -2.97
N THR A 29 5.27 -12.47 -3.68
CA THR A 29 6.01 -11.24 -4.00
C THR A 29 5.27 -9.98 -3.56
N TYR A 30 6.04 -8.95 -3.20
CA TYR A 30 5.55 -7.62 -2.86
C TYR A 30 6.44 -6.56 -3.50
N MET A 31 5.80 -5.58 -4.14
CA MET A 31 6.47 -4.42 -4.73
C MET A 31 5.77 -3.15 -4.26
N LEU A 32 6.56 -2.20 -3.78
CA LEU A 32 6.16 -0.85 -3.42
C LEU A 32 6.98 0.15 -4.22
N ARG A 33 6.32 1.15 -4.81
CA ARG A 33 6.95 2.29 -5.48
C ARG A 33 6.40 3.58 -4.93
N ARG A 34 7.29 4.51 -4.58
CA ARG A 34 6.95 5.84 -4.06
C ARG A 34 7.37 6.91 -5.04
N VAL A 35 6.61 8.01 -5.07
CA VAL A 35 6.94 9.22 -5.83
C VAL A 35 6.88 10.44 -4.93
N GLU A 36 7.80 11.39 -5.18
CA GLU A 36 7.79 12.68 -4.53
C GLU A 36 6.70 13.53 -5.18
N VAL A 37 5.81 14.07 -4.36
CA VAL A 37 4.67 14.89 -4.82
C VAL A 37 4.79 16.36 -4.36
N GLY A 38 5.89 16.69 -3.68
CA GLY A 38 6.25 18.00 -3.16
C GLY A 38 7.52 17.89 -2.31
N PRO A 39 8.19 18.99 -1.94
CA PRO A 39 9.47 18.96 -1.22
C PRO A 39 9.41 18.11 0.05
N GLY A 40 10.11 16.97 0.05
CA GLY A 40 10.15 16.02 1.17
C GLY A 40 8.89 15.17 1.37
N VAL A 41 7.84 15.37 0.57
CA VAL A 41 6.57 14.64 0.67
C VAL A 41 6.55 13.48 -0.32
N TRP A 42 6.55 12.26 0.20
CA TRP A 42 6.41 11.04 -0.61
C TRP A 42 5.06 10.37 -0.44
N LYS A 43 4.47 9.99 -1.55
CA LYS A 43 3.29 9.12 -1.58
C LYS A 43 3.60 7.80 -2.28
N THR A 44 2.86 6.77 -1.92
CA THR A 44 2.88 5.49 -2.62
C THR A 44 2.17 5.67 -3.96
N LYS A 45 2.88 5.43 -5.06
CA LYS A 45 2.34 5.49 -6.41
C LYS A 45 1.74 4.16 -6.83
N ASN A 46 2.48 3.08 -6.58
CA ASN A 46 2.10 1.75 -7.01
C ASN A 46 2.44 0.73 -5.94
N THR A 47 1.51 -0.18 -5.72
CA THR A 47 1.71 -1.35 -4.87
C THR A 47 1.24 -2.56 -5.65
N LYS A 48 2.10 -3.57 -5.77
CA LYS A 48 1.73 -4.88 -6.28
C LYS A 48 1.95 -5.92 -5.19
N LEU A 49 0.92 -6.68 -4.91
CA LEU A 49 0.98 -7.81 -4.00
C LEU A 49 0.56 -9.05 -4.79
N ASN A 50 1.34 -10.11 -4.70
CA ASN A 50 0.99 -11.43 -5.20
C ASN A 50 1.43 -12.44 -4.14
N LEU A 51 0.56 -12.67 -3.17
CA LEU A 51 0.76 -13.64 -2.11
C LEU A 51 -0.29 -14.74 -2.23
N ASN A 52 0.09 -15.95 -1.84
CA ASN A 52 -0.82 -17.06 -1.58
C ASN A 52 -0.68 -17.46 -0.12
N GLY A 53 -1.80 -17.83 0.50
CA GLY A 53 -1.82 -18.23 1.90
C GLY A 53 -3.20 -18.07 2.55
N ARG A 54 -3.26 -18.33 3.85
CA ARG A 54 -4.49 -18.22 4.66
C ARG A 54 -4.19 -17.41 5.90
N ALA A 55 -5.06 -16.48 6.30
CA ALA A 55 -4.94 -15.78 7.58
C ALA A 55 -6.24 -15.94 8.36
N ALA A 56 -6.13 -16.20 9.66
CA ALA A 56 -7.22 -16.70 10.50
C ALA A 56 -8.37 -15.72 10.72
N LEU A 57 -8.13 -14.42 10.51
CA LEU A 57 -9.13 -13.37 10.76
C LEU A 57 -9.53 -12.59 9.49
N PHE A 58 -8.83 -12.77 8.36
CA PHE A 58 -9.07 -11.96 7.18
C PHE A 58 -8.79 -12.78 5.92
N LYS A 59 -9.82 -12.88 5.07
CA LYS A 59 -9.82 -13.24 3.63
C LYS A 59 -8.60 -14.02 3.13
N ALA A 60 -8.83 -15.22 2.59
CA ALA A 60 -7.82 -15.92 1.78
C ALA A 60 -7.10 -14.92 0.87
N ILE A 61 -5.78 -14.81 1.04
CA ILE A 61 -4.97 -13.91 0.23
C ILE A 61 -4.73 -14.66 -1.07
N ASN A 62 -5.72 -14.68 -1.95
CA ASN A 62 -5.49 -14.82 -3.38
C ASN A 62 -5.71 -13.42 -3.96
N LYS A 63 -4.84 -12.50 -3.55
CA LYS A 63 -4.99 -11.07 -3.83
C LYS A 63 -3.92 -10.67 -4.83
N GLN A 64 -4.20 -10.89 -6.12
CA GLN A 64 -3.59 -10.09 -7.17
C GLN A 64 -4.24 -8.71 -7.09
N SER A 65 -3.48 -7.73 -6.62
CA SER A 65 -3.93 -6.34 -6.61
C SER A 65 -2.83 -5.47 -7.17
N GLU A 66 -3.14 -4.85 -8.30
CA GLU A 66 -2.38 -3.75 -8.86
C GLU A 66 -3.18 -2.48 -8.57
N GLU A 67 -2.74 -1.72 -7.55
CA GLU A 67 -3.35 -0.44 -7.22
C GLU A 67 -2.41 0.69 -7.64
N SER A 68 -2.77 1.35 -8.74
CA SER A 68 -2.10 2.58 -9.19
C SER A 68 -2.92 3.79 -8.76
N LYS A 69 -2.35 4.64 -7.90
CA LYS A 69 -2.97 5.91 -7.50
C LYS A 69 -2.37 7.06 -8.31
N SER A 70 -3.21 7.73 -9.09
CA SER A 70 -2.87 8.88 -9.93
C SER A 70 -3.53 10.17 -9.41
N GLY A 71 -3.13 11.32 -9.96
CA GLY A 71 -3.78 12.61 -9.65
C GLY A 71 -3.28 13.31 -8.38
N TRP A 72 -2.14 12.90 -7.83
CA TRP A 72 -1.54 13.58 -6.69
C TRP A 72 -1.22 15.05 -7.02
N ARG A 73 -1.79 15.97 -6.26
CA ARG A 73 -1.42 17.39 -6.24
C ARG A 73 -1.12 17.78 -4.81
N ALA A 74 0.01 18.46 -4.62
CA ALA A 74 0.24 19.16 -3.36
C ALA A 74 -0.78 20.29 -3.27
N ILE A 75 -1.54 20.32 -2.17
CA ILE A 75 -2.32 21.47 -1.75
C ILE A 75 -1.48 22.28 -0.77
N SER A 76 -1.80 23.56 -0.63
CA SER A 76 -1.04 24.44 0.26
C SER A 76 -1.07 23.93 1.70
N SER A 77 0.04 24.05 2.43
CA SER A 77 0.17 23.51 3.79
C SER A 77 -0.75 24.19 4.82
N ASP A 78 -1.24 25.39 4.50
CA ASP A 78 -2.21 26.18 5.25
C ASP A 78 -3.68 25.88 4.87
N THR A 79 -3.92 24.94 3.95
CA THR A 79 -5.27 24.56 3.53
C THR A 79 -6.06 23.97 4.71
N THR A 80 -7.15 24.62 5.09
CA THR A 80 -8.06 24.12 6.13
C THR A 80 -8.89 22.94 5.61
N VAL A 81 -9.41 22.10 6.52
CA VAL A 81 -10.28 20.96 6.15
C VAL A 81 -11.50 21.42 5.33
N LEU A 82 -12.10 22.57 5.67
CA LEU A 82 -13.24 23.13 4.93
C LEU A 82 -12.87 23.51 3.49
N GLN A 83 -11.72 24.17 3.30
CA GLN A 83 -11.22 24.49 1.96
C GLN A 83 -10.91 23.23 1.15
N ALA A 84 -10.34 22.19 1.78
CA ALA A 84 -10.07 20.91 1.13
C ALA A 84 -11.36 20.20 0.69
N LEU A 85 -12.44 20.27 1.49
CA LEU A 85 -13.75 19.72 1.12
C LEU A 85 -14.36 20.45 -0.09
N SER A 86 -14.26 21.79 -0.14
CA SER A 86 -14.71 22.57 -1.29
C SER A 86 -13.93 22.24 -2.57
N MET A 87 -12.61 21.98 -2.48
CA MET A 87 -11.80 21.54 -3.62
C MET A 87 -12.20 20.16 -4.17
N LEU A 88 -12.83 19.32 -3.35
CA LEU A 88 -13.35 18.00 -3.74
C LEU A 88 -14.77 18.06 -4.32
N GLY A 89 -15.37 19.26 -4.40
CA GLY A 89 -16.76 19.44 -4.84
C GLY A 89 -17.79 18.96 -3.81
N VAL A 90 -17.36 18.70 -2.57
CA VAL A 90 -18.25 18.35 -1.46
C VAL A 90 -18.75 19.65 -0.85
N HIS A 91 -19.94 20.09 -1.26
CA HIS A 91 -20.68 21.13 -0.55
C HIS A 91 -21.39 20.51 0.67
N PRO A 92 -21.37 21.16 1.85
CA PRO A 92 -22.10 20.70 3.02
C PRO A 92 -23.63 20.71 2.80
#